data_AF-A0A1Y2HEZ1-F1
#
_entry.id   AF-A0A1Y2HEZ1-F1
#
_cell.length_a   1.000
_cell.length_b   1.000
_cell.length_c   1.000
_cell.angle_alpha   90.00
_cell.angle_beta   90.00
_cell.angle_gamma   90.00
#
_symmetry.space_group_name_H-M   'P 1'
#
loop_
_entity.id
_entity.type
_entity.pdbx_description
1 polymer ?
#
loop_
_entity_poly.entity_id
_entity_poly.type
_entity_poly.pdbx_seq_one_letter_code
_entity_poly.pdbx_strand_id
1 'polypeptide(L)'
;MTALSASRPWIVYWLLHATDLLSRGDPLPEPLRLRAATTVLRFQHPSGGFGGGVGQRPHLAATYAAVHALGLTRDTHVWERVDRAGMYRFLMRCKQPDGSFVVCEGGEVDLRGTYCALTVARLLNIVTPELTDKCIDFIARCQSHDGGLAAIPHSEAHGGYTFCGLAAALVLGQAHMLDLDALLGWCIRRQMPLEGGFQGRPNKLVDGCYSWWVGGVFELLDAAFTLRDGRQGSSKQERDAEASLRPSMAWNRQALQEYILLACQSDRGGLIDKPGKYPDPYHTCYVLSGLAAAQYAYDVVADDQGLGVRFVSREGEVCVVGPVDNLLHPVDPIHNVRPDVVEEMGGFFRERPLDLETLKGE
;
A
#
# COMPACT_ATOMS: atom_id res chain seq x y z
N MET A 1 8.76 -24.84 8.28
CA MET A 1 8.02 -23.68 7.71
C MET A 1 6.79 -24.15 6.94
N THR A 2 5.70 -24.54 7.64
CA THR A 2 4.42 -24.91 7.01
C THR A 2 3.38 -23.78 7.09
N ALA A 3 3.44 -22.94 8.12
CA ALA A 3 2.45 -21.90 8.39
C ALA A 3 2.36 -20.78 7.33
N LEU A 4 3.47 -20.46 6.64
CA LEU A 4 3.51 -19.45 5.57
C LEU A 4 3.45 -20.07 4.17
N SER A 5 3.02 -21.33 4.05
CA SER A 5 2.95 -22.03 2.76
C SER A 5 1.94 -21.40 1.78
N ALA A 6 0.93 -20.69 2.29
CA ALA A 6 -0.04 -19.90 1.51
C ALA A 6 0.32 -18.42 1.38
N SER A 7 1.52 -18.02 1.82
CA SER A 7 1.98 -16.62 1.82
C SER A 7 3.33 -16.47 1.13
N ARG A 8 3.67 -17.36 0.19
CA ARG A 8 4.94 -17.30 -0.53
C ARG A 8 5.09 -16.04 -1.40
N PRO A 9 4.05 -15.54 -2.11
CA PRO A 9 4.11 -14.25 -2.79
C PRO A 9 4.47 -13.10 -1.82
N TRP A 10 3.89 -13.11 -0.62
CA TRP A 10 4.19 -12.12 0.42
C TRP A 10 5.65 -12.17 0.87
N ILE A 11 6.20 -13.37 1.11
CA ILE A 11 7.62 -13.51 1.46
C ILE A 11 8.51 -12.92 0.36
N VAL A 12 8.21 -13.17 -0.92
CA VAL A 12 8.98 -12.60 -2.03
C VAL A 12 8.85 -11.07 -2.05
N TYR A 13 7.64 -10.54 -1.97
CA TYR A 13 7.40 -9.10 -1.94
C TYR A 13 8.13 -8.41 -0.77
N TRP A 14 7.94 -8.91 0.46
CA TRP A 14 8.55 -8.33 1.66
C TRP A 14 10.07 -8.28 1.58
N LEU A 15 10.69 -9.37 1.09
CA LEU A 15 12.15 -9.43 0.98
C LEU A 15 12.67 -8.53 -0.15
N LEU A 16 12.02 -8.52 -1.32
CA LEU A 16 12.45 -7.67 -2.43
C LEU A 16 12.28 -6.19 -2.08
N HIS A 17 11.12 -5.80 -1.53
CA HIS A 17 10.84 -4.41 -1.19
C HIS A 17 11.78 -3.90 -0.09
N ALA A 18 11.99 -4.67 0.98
CA ALA A 18 12.97 -4.32 2.01
C ALA A 18 14.38 -4.14 1.43
N THR A 19 14.79 -5.01 0.51
CA THR A 19 16.12 -4.91 -0.13
C THR A 19 16.19 -3.70 -1.06
N ASP A 20 15.11 -3.40 -1.78
CA ASP A 20 15.02 -2.26 -2.70
C ASP A 20 15.10 -0.93 -1.95
N LEU A 21 14.42 -0.80 -0.79
CA LEU A 21 14.52 0.37 0.08
C LEU A 21 15.92 0.61 0.64
N LEU A 22 16.65 -0.46 0.94
CA LEU A 22 18.02 -0.43 1.45
C LEU A 22 19.08 -0.26 0.36
N SER A 23 18.70 -0.39 -0.92
CA SER A 23 19.64 -0.28 -2.03
C SER A 23 20.24 1.12 -2.11
N ARG A 24 21.44 1.26 -2.68
CA ARG A 24 22.10 2.57 -2.86
C ARG A 24 21.87 3.18 -4.25
N GLY A 25 20.71 2.90 -4.85
CA GLY A 25 20.27 3.46 -6.13
C GLY A 25 20.35 2.48 -7.31
N ASP A 26 21.13 1.41 -7.19
CA ASP A 26 21.16 0.35 -8.20
C ASP A 26 19.89 -0.51 -8.15
N PRO A 27 19.38 -0.96 -9.31
CA PRO A 27 18.37 -2.01 -9.35
C PRO A 27 18.81 -3.25 -8.57
N LEU A 28 17.85 -4.00 -8.05
CA LEU A 28 18.14 -5.28 -7.41
C LEU A 28 18.96 -6.20 -8.34
N PRO A 29 19.91 -7.01 -7.81
CA PRO A 29 20.75 -7.87 -8.62
C PRO A 29 19.93 -8.74 -9.58
N GLU A 30 20.34 -8.81 -10.84
CA GLU A 30 19.62 -9.57 -11.88
C GLU A 30 19.32 -11.03 -11.49
N PRO A 31 20.24 -11.81 -10.88
CA PRO A 31 19.93 -13.17 -10.45
C PRO A 31 18.80 -13.24 -9.40
N LEU A 32 18.69 -12.23 -8.54
CA LEU A 32 17.61 -12.14 -7.55
C LEU A 32 16.28 -11.83 -8.25
N ARG A 33 16.27 -10.83 -9.14
CA ARG A 33 15.09 -10.45 -9.93
C ARG A 33 14.56 -11.61 -10.76
N LEU A 34 15.43 -12.32 -11.48
CA LEU A 34 15.05 -13.47 -12.31
C LEU A 34 14.49 -14.63 -11.48
N ARG A 35 15.09 -14.93 -10.31
CA ARG A 35 14.59 -15.98 -9.40
C ARG A 35 13.24 -15.61 -8.82
N ALA A 36 13.03 -14.34 -8.46
CA ALA A 36 11.74 -13.86 -7.98
C ALA A 36 10.68 -13.96 -9.07
N ALA A 37 10.94 -13.43 -10.27
CA ALA A 37 10.04 -13.53 -11.42
C ALA A 37 9.65 -14.98 -11.72
N THR A 38 10.64 -15.86 -11.85
CA THR A 38 10.43 -17.30 -12.12
C THR A 38 9.59 -17.97 -11.03
N THR A 39 9.77 -17.57 -9.77
CA THR A 39 9.00 -18.14 -8.65
C THR A 39 7.57 -17.63 -8.64
N VAL A 40 7.38 -16.33 -8.73
CA VAL A 40 6.07 -15.67 -8.59
C VAL A 40 5.17 -15.98 -9.79
N LEU A 41 5.70 -16.01 -11.01
CA LEU A 41 4.92 -16.36 -12.21
C LEU A 41 4.35 -17.79 -12.16
N ARG A 42 4.98 -18.71 -11.42
CA ARG A 42 4.44 -20.06 -11.20
C ARG A 42 3.24 -20.10 -10.26
N PHE A 43 2.96 -19.00 -9.56
CA PHE A 43 1.80 -18.88 -8.68
C PHE A 43 0.60 -18.26 -9.40
N GLN A 44 0.76 -17.79 -10.65
CA GLN A 44 -0.35 -17.33 -11.47
C GLN A 44 -1.29 -18.50 -11.75
N HIS A 45 -2.56 -18.33 -11.42
CA HIS A 45 -3.56 -19.36 -11.56
C HIS A 45 -4.16 -19.32 -12.98
N PRO A 46 -4.44 -20.46 -13.63
CA PRO A 46 -5.02 -20.48 -14.98
C PRO A 46 -6.39 -19.81 -15.11
N SER A 47 -7.13 -19.64 -14.01
CA SER A 47 -8.42 -18.92 -13.97
C SER A 47 -8.30 -17.43 -13.63
N GLY A 48 -7.08 -16.89 -13.62
CA GLY A 48 -6.77 -15.51 -13.24
C GLY A 48 -6.35 -15.33 -11.78
N GLY A 49 -5.57 -14.28 -11.53
CA GLY A 49 -5.01 -13.97 -10.20
C GLY A 49 -3.81 -14.84 -9.82
N PHE A 50 -3.29 -14.63 -8.61
CA PHE A 50 -2.19 -15.42 -8.05
C PHE A 50 -2.62 -16.09 -6.74
N GLY A 51 -2.16 -17.32 -6.54
CA GLY A 51 -2.33 -18.08 -5.31
C GLY A 51 -1.14 -17.95 -4.34
N GLY A 52 -1.29 -18.50 -3.14
CA GLY A 52 -0.23 -18.51 -2.12
C GLY A 52 0.99 -19.41 -2.44
N GLY A 53 0.87 -20.22 -3.49
CA GLY A 53 1.87 -21.16 -3.99
C GLY A 53 1.35 -21.91 -5.23
N VAL A 54 2.20 -22.74 -5.84
CA VAL A 54 1.83 -23.52 -7.05
C VAL A 54 0.61 -24.40 -6.77
N GLY A 55 -0.41 -24.30 -7.62
CA GLY A 55 -1.65 -25.07 -7.53
C GLY A 55 -2.62 -24.62 -6.43
N GLN A 56 -2.29 -23.57 -5.66
CA GLN A 56 -3.24 -22.99 -4.71
C GLN A 56 -4.22 -22.06 -5.44
N ARG A 57 -5.45 -21.97 -4.92
CA ARG A 57 -6.50 -21.08 -5.43
C ARG A 57 -6.03 -19.62 -5.43
N PRO A 58 -6.45 -18.80 -6.40
CA PRO A 58 -6.10 -17.40 -6.43
C PRO A 58 -6.71 -16.65 -5.25
N HIS A 59 -6.01 -15.65 -4.75
CA HIS A 59 -6.39 -14.87 -3.57
C HIS A 59 -5.92 -13.42 -3.72
N LEU A 60 -6.75 -12.44 -3.37
CA LEU A 60 -6.48 -11.01 -3.56
C LEU A 60 -5.19 -10.56 -2.85
N ALA A 61 -4.97 -10.96 -1.60
CA ALA A 61 -3.73 -10.66 -0.89
C ALA A 61 -2.46 -11.25 -1.58
N ALA A 62 -2.52 -12.50 -2.05
CA ALA A 62 -1.42 -13.13 -2.79
C ALA A 62 -1.20 -12.45 -4.15
N THR A 63 -2.29 -12.01 -4.79
CA THR A 63 -2.29 -11.28 -6.05
C THR A 63 -1.63 -9.91 -5.92
N TYR A 64 -2.00 -9.14 -4.89
CA TYR A 64 -1.34 -7.87 -4.57
C TYR A 64 0.18 -8.07 -4.41
N ALA A 65 0.58 -9.01 -3.55
CA ALA A 65 2.00 -9.25 -3.29
C ALA A 65 2.74 -9.75 -4.55
N ALA A 66 2.12 -10.62 -5.35
CA ALA A 66 2.70 -11.11 -6.59
C ALA A 66 2.92 -9.98 -7.61
N VAL A 67 1.92 -9.15 -7.85
CA VAL A 67 2.00 -8.05 -8.82
C VAL A 67 3.08 -7.04 -8.42
N HIS A 68 3.15 -6.65 -7.13
CA HIS A 68 4.17 -5.71 -6.66
C HIS A 68 5.58 -6.36 -6.64
N ALA A 69 5.69 -7.65 -6.32
CA ALA A 69 6.95 -8.38 -6.44
C ALA A 69 7.44 -8.46 -7.89
N LEU A 70 6.54 -8.61 -8.87
CA LEU A 70 6.87 -8.55 -10.30
C LEU A 70 7.24 -7.13 -10.72
N GLY A 71 6.58 -6.09 -10.20
CA GLY A 71 6.99 -4.70 -10.42
C GLY A 71 8.45 -4.45 -10.01
N LEU A 72 8.83 -4.94 -8.83
CA LEU A 72 10.20 -4.85 -8.30
C LEU A 72 11.26 -5.59 -9.15
N THR A 73 10.86 -6.43 -10.13
CA THR A 73 11.81 -7.03 -11.07
C THR A 73 12.22 -6.10 -12.19
N ARG A 74 11.50 -4.99 -12.44
CA ARG A 74 11.79 -4.02 -13.51
C ARG A 74 12.14 -4.69 -14.84
N ASP A 75 11.30 -5.65 -15.24
CA ASP A 75 11.51 -6.47 -16.43
C ASP A 75 10.21 -6.55 -17.22
N THR A 76 10.17 -5.86 -18.35
CA THR A 76 9.00 -5.78 -19.22
C THR A 76 8.61 -7.15 -19.79
N HIS A 77 9.55 -8.05 -20.07
CA HIS A 77 9.26 -9.40 -20.54
C HIS A 77 8.57 -10.24 -19.46
N VAL A 78 8.86 -9.96 -18.19
CA VAL A 78 8.16 -10.57 -17.04
C VAL A 78 6.76 -10.00 -16.90
N TRP A 79 6.60 -8.69 -17.07
CA TRP A 79 5.30 -8.00 -16.98
C TRP A 79 4.32 -8.44 -18.08
N GLU A 80 4.80 -8.69 -19.30
CA GLU A 80 4.00 -9.22 -20.41
C GLU A 80 3.36 -10.58 -20.10
N ARG A 81 3.95 -11.35 -19.18
CA ARG A 81 3.46 -12.68 -18.80
C ARG A 81 2.35 -12.64 -17.75
N VAL A 82 1.99 -11.46 -17.26
CA VAL A 82 0.82 -11.29 -16.38
C VAL A 82 -0.44 -11.38 -17.23
N ASP A 83 -1.27 -12.40 -16.98
CA ASP A 83 -2.55 -12.59 -17.66
C ASP A 83 -3.57 -11.57 -17.13
N ARG A 84 -3.60 -10.39 -17.77
CA ARG A 84 -4.49 -9.28 -17.40
C ARG A 84 -5.97 -9.58 -17.66
N ALA A 85 -6.28 -10.37 -18.68
CA ALA A 85 -7.66 -10.76 -18.96
C ALA A 85 -8.17 -11.74 -17.90
N GLY A 86 -7.39 -12.77 -17.57
CA GLY A 86 -7.66 -13.66 -16.45
C GLY A 86 -7.74 -12.90 -15.13
N MET A 87 -6.81 -11.98 -14.87
CA MET A 87 -6.82 -11.11 -13.69
C MET A 87 -8.14 -10.37 -13.55
N TYR A 88 -8.58 -9.66 -14.59
CA TYR A 88 -9.84 -8.93 -14.56
C TYR A 88 -11.04 -9.84 -14.25
N ARG A 89 -11.15 -10.99 -14.94
CA ARG A 89 -12.21 -11.98 -14.65
C ARG A 89 -12.16 -12.46 -13.20
N PHE A 90 -10.97 -12.69 -12.64
CA PHE A 90 -10.82 -13.05 -11.22
C PHE A 90 -11.29 -11.94 -10.28
N LEU A 91 -10.90 -10.68 -10.53
CA LEU A 91 -11.36 -9.55 -9.73
C LEU A 91 -12.89 -9.41 -9.77
N MET A 92 -13.51 -9.60 -10.94
CA MET A 92 -14.97 -9.57 -11.09
C MET A 92 -15.67 -10.72 -10.36
N ARG A 93 -15.10 -11.94 -10.34
CA ARG A 93 -15.63 -13.04 -9.52
C ARG A 93 -15.54 -12.78 -8.01
N CYS A 94 -14.56 -11.99 -7.58
CA CYS A 94 -14.43 -11.57 -6.18
C CYS A 94 -15.38 -10.43 -5.80
N LYS A 95 -15.79 -9.60 -6.76
CA LYS A 95 -16.65 -8.44 -6.53
C LYS A 95 -18.03 -8.84 -6.02
N GLN A 96 -18.50 -8.16 -4.98
CA GLN A 96 -19.82 -8.37 -4.38
C GLN A 96 -20.81 -7.25 -4.76
N PRO A 97 -22.14 -7.52 -4.71
CA PRO A 97 -23.16 -6.54 -5.07
C PRO A 97 -23.20 -5.26 -4.22
N ASP A 98 -22.62 -5.31 -3.01
CA ASP A 98 -22.59 -4.19 -2.08
C ASP A 98 -21.32 -3.32 -2.21
N GLY A 99 -20.49 -3.59 -3.22
CA GLY A 99 -19.24 -2.88 -3.50
C GLY A 99 -18.00 -3.53 -2.90
N SER A 100 -18.17 -4.47 -1.97
CA SER A 100 -17.05 -5.18 -1.35
C SER A 100 -16.43 -6.25 -2.25
N PHE A 101 -15.35 -6.89 -1.78
CA PHE A 101 -14.71 -8.01 -2.46
C PHE A 101 -14.48 -9.16 -1.47
N VAL A 102 -14.83 -10.38 -1.87
CA VAL A 102 -14.30 -11.57 -1.18
C VAL A 102 -12.82 -11.72 -1.53
N VAL A 103 -11.99 -12.15 -0.57
CA VAL A 103 -10.55 -12.29 -0.80
C VAL A 103 -10.20 -13.45 -1.74
N CYS A 104 -11.08 -14.43 -1.85
CA CYS A 104 -11.06 -15.53 -2.82
C CYS A 104 -12.48 -16.11 -2.93
N GLU A 105 -12.73 -16.98 -3.91
CA GLU A 105 -14.04 -17.62 -4.06
C GLU A 105 -14.41 -18.45 -2.80
N GLY A 106 -15.50 -18.05 -2.15
CA GLY A 106 -15.96 -18.60 -0.86
C GLY A 106 -15.17 -18.14 0.37
N GLY A 107 -14.29 -17.14 0.22
CA GLY A 107 -13.51 -16.54 1.31
C GLY A 107 -14.25 -15.42 2.05
N GLU A 108 -13.56 -14.78 2.99
CA GLU A 108 -14.08 -13.65 3.75
C GLU A 108 -14.15 -12.36 2.92
N VAL A 109 -14.98 -11.42 3.39
CA VAL A 109 -15.05 -10.04 2.90
C VAL A 109 -14.44 -9.11 3.95
N ASP A 110 -13.51 -8.26 3.53
CA ASP A 110 -13.08 -7.08 4.29
C ASP A 110 -12.33 -6.06 3.38
N LEU A 111 -11.96 -4.92 3.97
CA LEU A 111 -11.24 -3.85 3.27
C LEU A 111 -9.92 -4.27 2.63
N ARG A 112 -9.24 -5.34 3.08
CA ARG A 112 -8.01 -5.81 2.43
C ARG A 112 -8.32 -6.28 1.01
N GLY A 113 -9.44 -6.99 0.82
CA GLY A 113 -9.87 -7.43 -0.50
C GLY A 113 -10.06 -6.25 -1.44
N THR A 114 -10.79 -5.23 -0.99
CA THR A 114 -11.07 -4.01 -1.76
C THR A 114 -9.78 -3.27 -2.14
N TYR A 115 -8.87 -3.05 -1.17
CA TYR A 115 -7.57 -2.42 -1.42
C TYR A 115 -6.72 -3.22 -2.40
N CYS A 116 -6.58 -4.54 -2.20
CA CYS A 116 -5.79 -5.39 -3.07
C CYS A 116 -6.35 -5.43 -4.50
N ALA A 117 -7.67 -5.51 -4.66
CA ALA A 117 -8.31 -5.53 -5.97
C ALA A 117 -8.10 -4.22 -6.73
N LEU A 118 -8.39 -3.08 -6.10
CA LEU A 118 -8.32 -1.77 -6.75
C LEU A 118 -6.90 -1.33 -7.07
N THR A 119 -5.93 -1.59 -6.18
CA THR A 119 -4.51 -1.27 -6.45
C THR A 119 -3.93 -2.11 -7.57
N VAL A 120 -4.23 -3.42 -7.61
CA VAL A 120 -3.82 -4.29 -8.72
C VAL A 120 -4.47 -3.85 -10.02
N ALA A 121 -5.77 -3.56 -10.00
CA ALA A 121 -6.49 -3.12 -11.19
C ALA A 121 -5.92 -1.83 -11.75
N ARG A 122 -5.61 -0.86 -10.89
CA ARG A 122 -5.00 0.41 -11.27
C ARG A 122 -3.60 0.21 -11.87
N LEU A 123 -2.74 -0.56 -11.20
CA LEU A 123 -1.36 -0.77 -11.66
C LEU A 123 -1.30 -1.52 -13.00
N LEU A 124 -2.22 -2.47 -13.20
CA LEU A 124 -2.32 -3.24 -14.45
C LEU A 124 -3.18 -2.56 -15.53
N ASN A 125 -3.64 -1.32 -15.31
CA ASN A 125 -4.51 -0.60 -16.25
C ASN A 125 -5.71 -1.45 -16.70
N ILE A 126 -6.49 -1.95 -15.73
CA ILE A 126 -7.70 -2.77 -15.94
C ILE A 126 -8.88 -2.32 -15.05
N VAL A 127 -8.92 -1.04 -14.69
CA VAL A 127 -10.03 -0.44 -13.94
C VAL A 127 -11.22 -0.20 -14.88
N THR A 128 -12.43 -0.55 -14.45
CA THR A 128 -13.69 -0.30 -15.17
C THR A 128 -14.75 0.26 -14.23
N PRO A 129 -15.78 0.95 -14.75
CA PRO A 129 -16.92 1.38 -13.95
C PRO A 129 -17.60 0.22 -13.22
N GLU A 130 -17.71 -0.95 -13.85
CA GLU A 130 -18.33 -2.13 -13.25
C GLU A 130 -17.49 -2.70 -12.10
N LEU A 131 -16.16 -2.62 -12.19
CA LEU A 131 -15.28 -3.06 -11.11
C LEU A 131 -15.35 -2.11 -9.91
N THR A 132 -15.48 -0.81 -10.15
CA THR A 132 -15.49 0.23 -9.11
C THR A 132 -16.88 0.52 -8.53
N ASP A 133 -17.95 0.00 -9.14
CA ASP A 133 -19.33 0.22 -8.70
C ASP A 133 -19.52 -0.05 -7.20
N LYS A 134 -20.06 0.94 -6.47
CA LYS A 134 -20.32 0.91 -5.02
C LYS A 134 -19.12 0.65 -4.10
N CYS A 135 -17.91 0.57 -4.63
CA CYS A 135 -16.72 0.32 -3.80
C CYS A 135 -16.58 1.39 -2.71
N ILE A 136 -16.81 2.66 -3.05
CA ILE A 136 -16.75 3.75 -2.08
C ILE A 136 -17.84 3.65 -1.01
N ASP A 137 -19.04 3.19 -1.36
CA ASP A 137 -20.14 3.02 -0.39
C ASP A 137 -19.81 1.94 0.65
N PHE A 138 -19.18 0.84 0.21
CA PHE A 138 -18.65 -0.15 1.14
C PHE A 138 -17.55 0.43 2.04
N ILE A 139 -16.57 1.15 1.46
CA ILE A 139 -15.47 1.75 2.22
C ILE A 139 -15.99 2.75 3.25
N ALA A 140 -16.91 3.63 2.88
CA ALA A 140 -17.50 4.62 3.78
C ALA A 140 -18.27 3.97 4.94
N ARG A 141 -19.01 2.89 4.68
CA ARG A 141 -19.70 2.12 5.74
C ARG A 141 -18.74 1.44 6.73
N CYS A 142 -17.47 1.26 6.35
CA CYS A 142 -16.44 0.72 7.24
C CYS A 142 -15.81 1.77 8.17
N GLN A 143 -16.10 3.08 7.98
CA GLN A 143 -15.64 4.09 8.92
C GLN A 143 -16.40 3.98 10.24
N SER A 144 -15.67 3.76 11.32
CA SER A 144 -16.23 3.57 12.66
C SER A 144 -16.49 4.91 13.37
N HIS A 145 -17.25 4.86 14.45
CA HIS A 145 -17.52 6.02 15.32
C HIS A 145 -16.26 6.69 15.90
N ASP A 146 -15.14 5.97 16.00
CA ASP A 146 -13.88 6.51 16.52
C ASP A 146 -13.11 7.32 15.47
N GLY A 147 -13.53 7.28 14.20
CA GLY A 147 -12.96 8.00 13.05
C GLY A 147 -12.12 7.13 12.10
N GLY A 148 -11.47 6.06 12.59
CA GLY A 148 -10.73 5.11 11.77
C GLY A 148 -11.63 4.13 11.01
N LEU A 149 -11.07 3.39 10.05
CA LEU A 149 -11.80 2.35 9.32
C LEU A 149 -11.56 0.95 9.88
N ALA A 150 -12.62 0.15 9.85
CA ALA A 150 -12.68 -1.23 10.31
C ALA A 150 -12.64 -2.22 9.14
N ALA A 151 -12.45 -3.52 9.44
CA ALA A 151 -12.42 -4.58 8.41
C ALA A 151 -13.69 -4.61 7.56
N ILE A 152 -14.82 -4.53 8.25
CA ILE A 152 -16.19 -4.57 7.74
C ILE A 152 -17.02 -3.53 8.52
N PRO A 153 -18.21 -3.15 8.02
CA PRO A 153 -19.09 -2.23 8.73
C PRO A 153 -19.37 -2.67 10.17
N HIS A 154 -19.45 -1.70 11.08
CA HIS A 154 -19.74 -1.89 12.51
C HIS A 154 -18.69 -2.66 13.34
N SER A 155 -17.50 -2.93 12.77
CA SER A 155 -16.36 -3.48 13.53
C SER A 155 -15.44 -2.40 14.08
N GLU A 156 -14.45 -2.79 14.89
CA GLU A 156 -13.46 -1.89 15.49
C GLU A 156 -12.51 -1.32 14.42
N ALA A 157 -12.21 -0.02 14.50
CA ALA A 157 -11.19 0.61 13.66
C ALA A 157 -9.79 0.06 13.93
N HIS A 158 -9.02 -0.10 12.87
CA HIS A 158 -7.69 -0.68 12.92
C HIS A 158 -6.77 -0.06 11.87
N GLY A 159 -5.49 0.12 12.20
CA GLY A 159 -4.51 0.80 11.34
C GLY A 159 -4.41 0.17 9.96
N GLY A 160 -4.26 -1.16 9.90
CA GLY A 160 -4.22 -1.89 8.62
C GLY A 160 -5.44 -1.69 7.73
N TYR A 161 -6.66 -1.73 8.30
CA TYR A 161 -7.89 -1.52 7.54
C TYR A 161 -8.12 -0.05 7.19
N THR A 162 -7.67 0.85 8.05
CA THR A 162 -7.64 2.30 7.81
C THR A 162 -6.78 2.64 6.60
N PHE A 163 -5.55 2.12 6.54
CA PHE A 163 -4.70 2.24 5.37
C PHE A 163 -5.38 1.69 4.12
N CYS A 164 -5.87 0.45 4.18
CA CYS A 164 -6.54 -0.20 3.04
C CYS A 164 -7.72 0.64 2.51
N GLY A 165 -8.59 1.11 3.41
CA GLY A 165 -9.77 1.89 3.04
C GLY A 165 -9.45 3.26 2.46
N LEU A 166 -8.55 4.02 3.08
CA LEU A 166 -8.18 5.35 2.58
C LEU A 166 -7.41 5.26 1.26
N ALA A 167 -6.46 4.33 1.13
CA ALA A 167 -5.74 4.10 -0.13
C ALA A 167 -6.71 3.69 -1.25
N ALA A 168 -7.66 2.78 -0.97
CA ALA A 168 -8.69 2.40 -1.92
C ALA A 168 -9.59 3.59 -2.33
N ALA A 169 -10.01 4.42 -1.38
CA ALA A 169 -10.82 5.61 -1.66
C ALA A 169 -10.06 6.63 -2.53
N LEU A 170 -8.75 6.77 -2.32
CA LEU A 170 -7.88 7.60 -3.16
C LEU A 170 -7.68 7.00 -4.56
N VAL A 171 -7.59 5.68 -4.69
CA VAL A 171 -7.58 5.00 -5.99
C VAL A 171 -8.85 5.30 -6.78
N LEU A 172 -10.00 5.38 -6.10
CA LEU A 172 -11.29 5.74 -6.69
C LEU A 172 -11.43 7.25 -6.97
N GLY A 173 -10.57 8.11 -6.41
CA GLY A 173 -10.75 9.57 -6.42
C GLY A 173 -11.93 10.06 -5.56
N GLN A 174 -12.42 9.23 -4.63
CA GLN A 174 -13.63 9.48 -3.84
C GLN A 174 -13.36 9.57 -2.33
N ALA A 175 -12.14 9.92 -1.92
CA ALA A 175 -11.78 10.07 -0.51
C ALA A 175 -12.63 11.11 0.26
N HIS A 176 -13.24 12.07 -0.45
CA HIS A 176 -14.18 13.05 0.11
C HIS A 176 -15.46 12.44 0.73
N MET A 177 -15.76 11.17 0.44
CA MET A 177 -16.88 10.44 1.02
C MET A 177 -16.62 9.97 2.46
N LEU A 178 -15.39 10.10 2.95
CA LEU A 178 -15.00 9.78 4.32
C LEU A 178 -15.00 11.04 5.19
N ASP A 179 -15.27 10.88 6.49
CA ASP A 179 -15.02 11.94 7.48
C ASP A 179 -13.51 12.04 7.73
N LEU A 180 -12.85 12.88 6.94
CA LEU A 180 -11.39 13.04 6.95
C LEU A 180 -10.87 13.67 8.25
N ASP A 181 -11.65 14.53 8.90
CA ASP A 181 -11.24 15.19 10.14
C ASP A 181 -11.29 14.21 11.32
N ALA A 182 -12.35 13.40 11.42
CA ALA A 182 -12.42 12.31 12.39
C ALA A 182 -11.31 11.28 12.17
N LEU A 183 -11.03 10.95 10.90
CA LEU A 183 -9.96 10.03 10.53
C LEU A 183 -8.57 10.54 10.92
N LEU A 184 -8.26 11.81 10.63
CA LEU A 184 -7.03 12.46 11.07
C LEU A 184 -6.88 12.40 12.59
N GLY A 185 -7.93 12.79 13.32
CA GLY A 185 -7.94 12.71 14.78
C GLY A 185 -7.68 11.30 15.29
N TRP A 186 -8.28 10.28 14.67
CA TRP A 186 -8.06 8.87 15.02
C TRP A 186 -6.60 8.45 14.81
N CYS A 187 -6.00 8.81 13.68
CA CYS A 187 -4.60 8.48 13.35
C CYS A 187 -3.59 9.13 14.31
N ILE A 188 -3.75 10.41 14.64
CA ILE A 188 -2.84 11.10 15.57
C ILE A 188 -2.81 10.41 16.95
N ARG A 189 -3.97 9.95 17.43
CA ARG A 189 -4.11 9.22 18.70
C ARG A 189 -3.57 7.77 18.66
N ARG A 190 -2.93 7.36 17.57
CA ARG A 190 -2.23 6.06 17.48
C ARG A 190 -0.74 6.18 17.75
N GLN A 191 -0.15 7.38 17.66
CA GLN A 191 1.25 7.54 17.99
C GLN A 191 1.43 7.55 19.50
N MET A 192 2.31 6.69 20.00
CA MET A 192 2.54 6.50 21.41
C MET A 192 3.49 7.59 21.93
N PRO A 193 3.11 8.37 22.97
CA PRO A 193 3.88 9.53 23.39
C PRO A 193 5.22 9.18 24.05
N LEU A 194 5.34 7.99 24.63
CA LEU A 194 6.58 7.51 25.25
C LEU A 194 7.45 6.77 24.23
N GLU A 195 6.88 5.80 23.54
CA GLU A 195 7.63 4.92 22.64
C GLU A 195 7.94 5.57 21.30
N GLY A 196 7.14 6.53 20.83
CA GLY A 196 7.28 7.19 19.51
C GLY A 196 6.69 6.40 18.33
N GLY A 197 6.56 5.08 18.46
CA GLY A 197 5.91 4.20 17.49
C GLY A 197 4.37 4.27 17.50
N PHE A 198 3.73 3.43 16.69
CA PHE A 198 2.28 3.39 16.55
C PHE A 198 1.64 2.13 17.16
N GLN A 199 0.47 2.27 17.78
CA GLN A 199 -0.43 1.16 18.07
C GLN A 199 -1.48 1.00 16.96
N GLY A 200 -1.92 -0.24 16.69
CA GLY A 200 -2.89 -0.50 15.61
C GLY A 200 -4.33 -0.09 15.90
N ARG A 201 -4.71 0.00 17.17
CA ARG A 201 -6.06 0.33 17.64
C ARG A 201 -6.01 0.83 19.09
N PRO A 202 -7.03 1.53 19.59
CA PRO A 202 -7.03 2.07 20.96
C PRO A 202 -6.70 1.03 22.03
N ASN A 203 -5.93 1.44 23.05
CA ASN A 203 -5.58 0.62 24.22
C ASN A 203 -4.85 -0.70 23.90
N LYS A 204 -4.12 -0.77 22.78
CA LYS A 204 -3.22 -1.87 22.46
C LYS A 204 -1.76 -1.41 22.55
N LEU A 205 -0.84 -2.33 22.34
CA LEU A 205 0.58 -2.01 22.41
C LEU A 205 1.05 -1.38 21.09
N VAL A 206 2.14 -0.61 21.20
CA VAL A 206 2.97 -0.22 20.06
C VAL A 206 3.44 -1.45 19.29
N ASP A 207 3.56 -1.35 17.97
CA ASP A 207 4.12 -2.39 17.10
C ASP A 207 4.74 -1.75 15.85
N GLY A 208 5.96 -2.15 15.54
CA GLY A 208 6.76 -1.63 14.44
C GLY A 208 6.09 -1.72 13.07
N CYS A 209 5.20 -2.69 12.82
CA CYS A 209 4.51 -2.76 11.53
C CYS A 209 3.54 -1.58 11.29
N TYR A 210 3.00 -0.98 12.36
CA TYR A 210 2.15 0.21 12.24
C TYR A 210 2.93 1.47 11.89
N SER A 211 4.27 1.43 11.88
CA SER A 211 5.09 2.45 11.23
C SER A 211 4.66 2.67 9.78
N TRP A 212 4.26 1.62 9.06
CA TRP A 212 3.64 1.74 7.74
C TRP A 212 2.12 1.86 7.82
N TRP A 213 1.44 0.91 8.47
CA TRP A 213 -0.02 0.84 8.41
C TRP A 213 -0.76 2.02 9.06
N VAL A 214 -0.09 2.78 9.93
CA VAL A 214 -0.61 4.05 10.45
C VAL A 214 0.24 5.22 9.96
N GLY A 215 1.57 5.12 10.02
CA GLY A 215 2.45 6.21 9.56
C GLY A 215 2.24 6.57 8.08
N GLY A 216 2.09 5.58 7.20
CA GLY A 216 1.80 5.80 5.78
C GLY A 216 0.42 6.43 5.50
N VAL A 217 -0.51 6.43 6.48
CA VAL A 217 -1.84 7.05 6.32
C VAL A 217 -1.75 8.57 6.28
N PHE A 218 -0.74 9.18 6.90
CA PHE A 218 -0.63 10.65 6.96
C PHE A 218 -0.39 11.27 5.59
N GLU A 219 0.37 10.62 4.70
CA GLU A 219 0.54 11.07 3.32
C GLU A 219 -0.73 10.87 2.49
N LEU A 220 -1.46 9.76 2.72
CA LEU A 220 -2.77 9.55 2.12
C LEU A 220 -3.79 10.60 2.58
N LEU A 221 -3.76 11.01 3.86
CA LEU A 221 -4.60 12.08 4.38
C LEU A 221 -4.24 13.42 3.74
N ASP A 222 -2.95 13.76 3.59
CA ASP A 222 -2.55 15.00 2.93
C ASP A 222 -3.10 15.07 1.49
N ALA A 223 -3.08 13.94 0.77
CA ALA A 223 -3.73 13.82 -0.53
C ALA A 223 -5.25 13.98 -0.47
N ALA A 224 -5.92 13.30 0.47
CA ALA A 224 -7.38 13.39 0.60
C ALA A 224 -7.86 14.82 0.92
N PHE A 225 -7.15 15.54 1.79
CA PHE A 225 -7.42 16.94 2.10
C PHE A 225 -7.13 17.84 0.88
N THR A 226 -6.02 17.62 0.18
CA THR A 226 -5.69 18.35 -1.06
C THR A 226 -6.79 18.19 -2.12
N LEU A 227 -7.34 16.97 -2.26
CA LEU A 227 -8.46 16.67 -3.15
C LEU A 227 -9.75 17.40 -2.71
N ARG A 228 -10.12 17.27 -1.42
CA ARG A 228 -11.33 17.89 -0.85
C ARG A 228 -11.35 19.40 -1.05
N ASP A 229 -10.20 20.04 -0.86
CA ASP A 229 -10.08 21.49 -0.88
C ASP A 229 -9.84 22.05 -2.30
N GLY A 230 -9.83 21.19 -3.33
CA GLY A 230 -9.64 21.60 -4.73
C GLY A 230 -8.23 22.12 -5.05
N ARG A 231 -7.22 21.73 -4.27
CA ARG A 231 -5.86 22.30 -4.32
C ARG A 231 -4.89 21.54 -5.23
N GLN A 232 -5.38 20.61 -6.04
CA GLN A 232 -4.56 19.91 -7.03
C GLN A 232 -3.93 20.93 -8.00
N GLY A 233 -2.60 20.97 -8.07
CA GLY A 233 -1.87 21.89 -8.96
C GLY A 233 -1.61 23.30 -8.41
N SER A 234 -1.90 23.56 -7.13
CA SER A 234 -1.51 24.82 -6.46
C SER A 234 0.00 25.07 -6.58
N SER A 235 0.44 26.31 -6.70
CA SER A 235 1.88 26.64 -6.81
C SER A 235 2.66 26.29 -5.55
N LYS A 236 3.99 26.13 -5.65
CA LYS A 236 4.86 25.84 -4.49
C LYS A 236 4.70 26.88 -3.37
N GLN A 237 4.56 28.17 -3.72
CA GLN A 237 4.37 29.25 -2.74
C GLN A 237 3.04 29.16 -1.98
N GLU A 238 1.94 28.82 -2.65
CA GLU A 238 0.63 28.59 -1.98
C GLU A 238 0.69 27.36 -1.07
N ARG A 239 1.38 26.31 -1.52
CA ARG A 239 1.59 25.08 -0.77
C ARG A 239 2.42 25.27 0.50
N ASP A 240 3.41 26.16 0.48
CA ASP A 240 4.32 26.43 1.59
C ASP A 240 3.69 27.38 2.63
N ALA A 241 2.85 28.33 2.18
CA ALA A 241 2.14 29.26 3.07
C ALA A 241 1.12 28.57 4.01
N GLU A 242 0.59 27.41 3.58
CA GLU A 242 -0.40 26.62 4.34
C GLU A 242 0.18 25.34 4.97
N ALA A 243 1.51 25.18 4.96
CA ALA A 243 2.19 23.98 5.47
C ALA A 243 1.86 23.66 6.94
N SER A 244 1.47 24.66 7.74
CA SER A 244 1.08 24.51 9.14
C SER A 244 -0.27 23.81 9.38
N LEU A 245 -1.04 23.51 8.32
CA LEU A 245 -2.37 22.87 8.40
C LEU A 245 -2.43 21.46 7.80
N ARG A 246 -1.29 20.91 7.35
CA ARG A 246 -1.26 19.62 6.65
C ARG A 246 -1.33 18.42 7.59
N PRO A 247 -2.15 17.39 7.28
CA PRO A 247 -2.11 16.11 7.96
C PRO A 247 -0.71 15.48 8.06
N SER A 248 0.12 15.60 7.01
CA SER A 248 1.50 15.08 6.96
C SER A 248 2.44 15.72 7.99
N MET A 249 2.06 16.84 8.60
CA MET A 249 2.78 17.52 9.69
C MET A 249 2.18 17.24 11.08
N ALA A 250 1.06 16.53 11.16
CA ALA A 250 0.32 16.32 12.40
C ALA A 250 0.85 15.15 13.26
N TRP A 251 1.95 14.51 12.84
CA TRP A 251 2.56 13.36 13.50
C TRP A 251 4.05 13.61 13.74
N ASN A 252 4.60 12.99 14.78
CA ASN A 252 6.00 13.17 15.15
C ASN A 252 6.89 12.19 14.36
N ARG A 253 7.30 12.62 13.17
CA ARG A 253 8.16 11.85 12.27
C ARG A 253 9.51 11.49 12.91
N GLN A 254 10.10 12.41 13.67
CA GLN A 254 11.36 12.16 14.38
C GLN A 254 11.21 11.05 15.42
N ALA A 255 10.17 11.12 16.27
CA ALA A 255 9.94 10.09 17.30
C ALA A 255 9.67 8.71 16.70
N LEU A 256 9.02 8.62 15.53
CA LEU A 256 8.86 7.35 14.83
C LEU A 256 10.23 6.80 14.37
N GLN A 257 11.08 7.63 13.77
CA GLN A 257 12.42 7.20 13.35
C GLN A 257 13.25 6.74 14.55
N GLU A 258 13.18 7.45 15.67
CA GLU A 258 13.84 7.05 16.93
C GLU A 258 13.31 5.70 17.45
N TYR A 259 11.99 5.47 17.47
CA TYR A 259 11.41 4.17 17.83
C TYR A 259 11.97 3.05 16.95
N ILE A 260 11.98 3.26 15.64
CA ILE A 260 12.44 2.26 14.68
C ILE A 260 13.92 1.94 14.90
N LEU A 261 14.76 2.98 14.92
CA LEU A 261 16.22 2.85 15.00
C LEU A 261 16.69 2.34 16.38
N LEU A 262 15.97 2.64 17.46
CA LEU A 262 16.38 2.27 18.81
C LEU A 262 15.69 1.00 19.33
N ALA A 263 14.46 0.71 18.91
CA ALA A 263 13.64 -0.36 19.49
C ALA A 263 13.24 -1.48 18.51
N CYS A 264 13.31 -1.25 17.19
CA CYS A 264 12.85 -2.23 16.19
C CYS A 264 13.98 -2.96 15.44
N GLN A 265 15.25 -2.69 15.74
CA GLN A 265 16.37 -3.39 15.10
C GLN A 265 16.78 -4.64 15.88
N SER A 266 16.92 -5.78 15.18
CA SER A 266 17.43 -7.02 15.75
C SER A 266 18.96 -7.09 15.64
N ASP A 267 19.61 -7.59 16.69
CA ASP A 267 21.06 -7.84 16.73
C ASP A 267 21.53 -8.91 15.71
N ARG A 268 20.60 -9.70 15.20
CA ARG A 268 20.85 -10.74 14.17
C ARG A 268 20.49 -10.28 12.75
N GLY A 269 20.16 -9.00 12.57
CA GLY A 269 19.58 -8.47 11.34
C GLY A 269 18.06 -8.69 11.26
N GLY A 270 17.42 -7.94 10.35
CA GLY A 270 15.96 -7.81 10.26
C GLY A 270 15.38 -6.85 11.30
N LEU A 271 14.11 -6.50 11.13
CA LEU A 271 13.38 -5.64 12.06
C LEU A 271 12.21 -6.39 12.72
N ILE A 272 11.80 -5.90 13.88
CA ILE A 272 10.87 -6.57 14.79
C ILE A 272 9.62 -5.73 15.05
N ASP A 273 8.59 -6.39 15.57
CA ASP A 273 7.42 -5.75 16.20
C ASP A 273 7.86 -4.76 17.31
N LYS A 274 8.47 -5.30 18.38
CA LYS A 274 8.90 -4.55 19.57
C LYS A 274 10.01 -5.32 20.30
N PRO A 275 10.75 -4.70 21.23
CA PRO A 275 11.75 -5.41 22.05
C PRO A 275 11.20 -6.69 22.69
N GLY A 276 11.97 -7.78 22.60
CA GLY A 276 11.58 -9.12 23.07
C GLY A 276 10.84 -9.98 22.04
N LYS A 277 10.64 -9.48 20.80
CA LYS A 277 10.14 -10.28 19.66
C LYS A 277 11.26 -10.66 18.69
N TYR A 278 11.01 -11.67 17.87
CA TYR A 278 11.95 -12.13 16.84
C TYR A 278 11.73 -11.35 15.53
N PRO A 279 12.80 -11.13 14.72
CA PRO A 279 12.66 -10.54 13.40
C PRO A 279 11.98 -11.50 12.43
N ASP A 280 11.23 -10.91 11.52
CA ASP A 280 10.61 -11.63 10.41
C ASP A 280 10.52 -10.74 9.16
N PRO A 281 10.29 -11.32 7.96
CA PRO A 281 10.23 -10.54 6.73
C PRO A 281 9.10 -9.51 6.71
N TYR A 282 7.97 -9.78 7.37
CA TYR A 282 6.82 -8.87 7.42
C TYR A 282 7.17 -7.59 8.17
N HIS A 283 7.69 -7.71 9.40
CA HIS A 283 8.12 -6.54 10.19
C HIS A 283 9.31 -5.84 9.54
N THR A 284 10.27 -6.59 8.99
CA THR A 284 11.39 -6.00 8.24
C THR A 284 10.89 -5.08 7.12
N CYS A 285 9.95 -5.56 6.29
CA CYS A 285 9.36 -4.78 5.21
C CYS A 285 8.62 -3.53 5.71
N TYR A 286 7.65 -3.70 6.63
CA TYR A 286 6.77 -2.60 7.02
C TYR A 286 7.41 -1.59 7.97
N VAL A 287 8.39 -2.02 8.78
CA VAL A 287 9.17 -1.09 9.60
C VAL A 287 10.05 -0.22 8.70
N LEU A 288 10.73 -0.79 7.68
CA LEU A 288 11.50 -0.01 6.70
C LEU A 288 10.60 0.91 5.85
N SER A 289 9.43 0.42 5.45
CA SER A 289 8.45 1.24 4.71
C SER A 289 8.00 2.44 5.54
N GLY A 290 7.75 2.24 6.84
CA GLY A 290 7.42 3.31 7.77
C GLY A 290 8.58 4.28 8.04
N LEU A 291 9.82 3.78 8.10
CA LEU A 291 11.01 4.62 8.19
C LEU A 291 11.14 5.52 6.95
N ALA A 292 10.98 4.96 5.75
CA ALA A 292 10.97 5.72 4.52
C ALA A 292 9.84 6.76 4.51
N ALA A 293 8.61 6.39 4.87
CA ALA A 293 7.49 7.33 4.96
C ALA A 293 7.78 8.49 5.94
N ALA A 294 8.44 8.22 7.06
CA ALA A 294 8.84 9.25 8.01
C ALA A 294 9.99 10.15 7.51
N GLN A 295 10.70 9.78 6.43
CA GLN A 295 11.83 10.51 5.87
C GLN A 295 11.44 11.48 4.75
N TYR A 296 10.34 11.23 4.04
CA TYR A 296 9.94 12.01 2.86
C TYR A 296 8.63 12.79 3.06
N ALA A 297 8.42 13.81 2.23
CA ALA A 297 7.13 14.47 2.02
C ALA A 297 6.77 14.40 0.54
N TYR A 298 5.48 14.43 0.21
CA TYR A 298 5.00 14.21 -1.15
C TYR A 298 4.15 15.37 -1.66
N ASP A 299 4.31 15.69 -2.94
CA ASP A 299 3.34 16.46 -3.71
C ASP A 299 2.30 15.50 -4.33
N VAL A 300 1.07 16.00 -4.43
CA VAL A 300 -0.09 15.24 -4.91
C VAL A 300 -0.46 15.75 -6.29
N VAL A 301 -0.47 14.86 -7.27
CA VAL A 301 -0.81 15.18 -8.66
C VAL A 301 -1.95 14.29 -9.14
N ALA A 302 -2.69 14.75 -10.15
CA ALA A 302 -3.76 13.96 -10.75
C ALA A 302 -3.21 12.68 -11.39
N ASP A 303 -3.98 11.59 -11.30
CA ASP A 303 -3.63 10.35 -11.97
C ASP A 303 -3.86 10.42 -13.49
N ASP A 304 -3.02 9.71 -14.25
CA ASP A 304 -3.07 9.69 -15.71
C ASP A 304 -4.32 8.97 -16.26
N GLN A 305 -4.93 8.07 -15.47
CA GLN A 305 -6.16 7.37 -15.83
C GLN A 305 -7.42 8.20 -15.48
N GLY A 306 -7.25 9.43 -14.99
CA GLY A 306 -8.36 10.31 -14.57
C GLY A 306 -9.07 9.87 -13.29
N LEU A 307 -8.53 8.87 -12.58
CA LEU A 307 -9.07 8.30 -11.35
C LEU A 307 -8.02 8.40 -10.23
N GLY A 308 -8.31 9.25 -9.24
CA GLY A 308 -7.48 9.38 -8.06
C GLY A 308 -6.23 10.26 -8.24
N VAL A 309 -5.18 9.92 -7.49
CA VAL A 309 -3.95 10.73 -7.37
C VAL A 309 -2.69 9.91 -7.46
N ARG A 310 -1.59 10.53 -7.87
CA ARG A 310 -0.22 10.01 -7.77
C ARG A 310 0.61 10.88 -6.83
N PHE A 311 1.68 10.30 -6.30
CA PHE A 311 2.56 10.95 -5.34
C PHE A 311 3.94 11.18 -5.95
N VAL A 312 4.45 12.40 -5.80
CA VAL A 312 5.80 12.77 -6.24
C VAL A 312 6.56 13.23 -5.02
N SER A 313 7.65 12.55 -4.67
CA SER A 313 8.49 12.95 -3.53
C SER A 313 9.06 14.36 -3.74
N ARG A 314 8.99 15.22 -2.71
CA ARG A 314 9.53 16.58 -2.78
C ARG A 314 11.05 16.56 -2.67
N GLU A 315 11.72 17.14 -3.66
CA GLU A 315 13.17 17.28 -3.64
C GLU A 315 13.62 18.20 -2.49
N GLY A 316 14.62 17.74 -1.72
CA GLY A 316 15.24 18.52 -0.65
C GLY A 316 14.49 18.55 0.68
N GLU A 317 13.24 18.07 0.75
CA GLU A 317 12.45 17.96 1.98
C GLU A 317 12.59 16.56 2.60
N VAL A 318 13.81 16.25 3.05
CA VAL A 318 14.10 14.99 3.76
C VAL A 318 14.36 15.23 5.24
N CYS A 319 13.78 14.38 6.09
CA CYS A 319 14.01 14.36 7.53
C CYS A 319 14.71 13.05 7.89
N VAL A 320 16.00 13.09 8.22
CA VAL A 320 16.78 11.88 8.57
C VAL A 320 17.29 12.01 10.00
N VAL A 321 16.89 11.07 10.86
CA VAL A 321 17.44 10.94 12.21
C VAL A 321 18.72 10.11 12.18
N GLY A 322 19.79 10.64 12.77
CA GLY A 322 21.10 9.97 12.84
C GLY A 322 21.97 10.23 11.60
N PRO A 323 22.90 9.31 11.26
CA PRO A 323 23.77 9.47 10.10
C PRO A 323 22.97 9.47 8.79
N VAL A 324 23.49 10.18 7.77
CA VAL A 324 22.89 10.22 6.42
C VAL A 324 22.73 8.83 5.80
N ASP A 325 23.53 7.86 6.24
CA ASP A 325 23.44 6.46 5.81
C ASP A 325 22.12 5.79 6.18
N ASN A 326 21.35 6.34 7.12
CA ASN A 326 20.00 5.89 7.46
C ASN A 326 18.94 6.25 6.41
N LEU A 327 19.27 7.12 5.43
CA LEU A 327 18.34 7.50 4.37
C LEU A 327 18.01 6.27 3.50
N LEU A 328 16.71 5.98 3.39
CA LEU A 328 16.13 4.95 2.52
C LEU A 328 15.59 5.58 1.23
N HIS A 329 15.25 4.77 0.23
CA HIS A 329 14.48 5.26 -0.92
C HIS A 329 13.04 5.66 -0.52
N PRO A 330 12.41 6.62 -1.22
CA PRO A 330 11.01 6.96 -1.00
C PRO A 330 10.09 5.78 -1.36
N VAL A 331 8.92 5.75 -0.73
CA VAL A 331 7.85 4.78 -0.97
C VAL A 331 6.63 5.45 -1.59
N ASP A 332 5.96 4.82 -2.53
CA ASP A 332 4.64 5.24 -2.99
C ASP A 332 3.60 4.98 -1.88
N PRO A 333 2.88 6.03 -1.40
CA PRO A 333 1.92 5.90 -0.30
C PRO A 333 0.75 4.93 -0.58
N ILE A 334 0.37 4.67 -1.83
CA ILE A 334 -0.71 3.74 -2.19
C ILE A 334 -0.16 2.32 -2.35
N HIS A 335 0.96 2.16 -3.06
CA HIS A 335 1.43 0.86 -3.53
C HIS A 335 2.47 0.19 -2.63
N ASN A 336 3.11 0.94 -1.72
CA ASN A 336 4.23 0.48 -0.89
C ASN A 336 5.34 -0.24 -1.69
N VAL A 337 5.78 0.40 -2.75
CA VAL A 337 7.01 0.13 -3.50
C VAL A 337 7.61 1.50 -3.84
N ARG A 338 8.82 1.59 -4.40
CA ARG A 338 9.33 2.90 -4.82
C ARG A 338 8.40 3.55 -5.88
N PRO A 339 8.19 4.88 -5.87
CA PRO A 339 7.33 5.56 -6.85
C PRO A 339 7.68 5.27 -8.30
N ASP A 340 8.97 5.19 -8.63
CA ASP A 340 9.44 4.88 -9.98
C ASP A 340 9.04 3.47 -10.47
N VAL A 341 8.91 2.49 -9.57
CA VAL A 341 8.36 1.15 -9.92
C VAL A 341 6.90 1.24 -10.35
N VAL A 342 6.11 2.08 -9.68
CA VAL A 342 4.69 2.30 -10.01
C VAL A 342 4.58 3.00 -11.36
N GLU A 343 5.41 4.01 -11.60
CA GLU A 343 5.44 4.76 -12.85
C GLU A 343 5.85 3.88 -14.04
N GLU A 344 6.94 3.10 -13.90
CA GLU A 344 7.43 2.21 -14.97
C GLU A 344 6.41 1.11 -15.32
N MET A 345 5.93 0.36 -14.33
CA MET A 345 4.99 -0.75 -14.56
C MET A 345 3.61 -0.23 -15.00
N GLY A 346 3.13 0.84 -14.37
CA GLY A 346 1.87 1.47 -14.75
C GLY A 346 1.93 2.06 -16.16
N GLY A 347 3.02 2.75 -16.51
CA GLY A 347 3.25 3.30 -17.85
C GLY A 347 3.27 2.20 -18.91
N PHE A 348 3.99 1.11 -18.63
CA PHE A 348 4.06 -0.06 -19.50
C PHE A 348 2.68 -0.62 -19.89
N PHE A 349 1.74 -0.72 -18.94
CA PHE A 349 0.38 -1.20 -19.21
C PHE A 349 -0.57 -0.13 -19.74
N ARG A 350 -0.31 1.16 -19.51
CA ARG A 350 -1.05 2.27 -20.14
C ARG A 350 -0.80 2.32 -21.65
N GLU A 351 0.43 2.08 -22.08
CA GLU A 351 0.79 1.98 -23.51
C GLU A 351 0.22 0.73 -24.21
N ARG A 352 -0.30 -0.24 -23.44
CA ARG A 352 -0.84 -1.51 -23.92
C ARG A 352 -2.26 -1.71 -23.38
N PRO A 353 -3.24 -0.87 -23.76
CA PRO A 353 -4.59 -0.99 -23.25
C PRO A 353 -5.17 -2.37 -23.59
N LEU A 354 -5.89 -2.96 -22.63
CA LEU A 354 -6.65 -4.19 -22.84
C LEU A 354 -8.08 -3.82 -23.23
N ASP A 355 -8.61 -4.41 -24.29
CA ASP A 355 -10.02 -4.23 -24.65
C ASP A 355 -10.90 -5.04 -23.69
N LEU A 356 -11.35 -4.38 -22.62
CA LEU A 356 -12.15 -5.00 -21.57
C LEU A 356 -13.61 -5.21 -21.99
N GLU A 357 -14.10 -4.54 -23.04
CA GLU A 357 -15.48 -4.75 -23.53
C GLU A 357 -15.65 -6.16 -24.11
N THR A 358 -14.61 -6.68 -24.76
CA THR A 358 -14.60 -8.07 -25.27
C THR A 358 -14.67 -9.12 -24.15
N LEU A 359 -14.32 -8.75 -22.92
CA LEU A 359 -14.34 -9.66 -21.76
C LEU A 359 -15.68 -9.67 -21.02
N LYS A 360 -16.65 -8.82 -21.39
CA LYS A 360 -17.94 -8.70 -20.69
C LYS A 360 -18.95 -9.80 -21.05
N GLY A 361 -18.61 -10.74 -21.94
CA GLY A 361 -19.52 -11.76 -22.48
C GLY A 361 -19.05 -13.22 -22.38
N GLU A 362 -17.92 -13.48 -21.73
CA GLU A 362 -17.35 -14.82 -21.47
C GLU A 362 -17.37 -15.14 -19.98
#